data_AF-A0A7D9D7L0-F1
#
_entry.id   AF-A0A7D9D7L0-F1
#
_cell.length_a   1.000
_cell.length_b   1.000
_cell.length_c   1.000
_cell.angle_alpha   90.00
_cell.angle_beta   90.00
_cell.angle_gamma   90.00
#
_symmetry.space_group_name_H-M   'P 1'
#
loop_
_entity.id
_entity.type
_entity.pdbx_description
1 polymer ?
#
loop_
_entity_poly.entity_id
_entity_poly.type
_entity_poly.pdbx_seq_one_letter_code
_entity_poly.pdbx_strand_id
1 'polypeptide(L)'
;MAQRKETPKKVYAKSNIDSKSMCRLCCSIIDPKHCKNLYNKASVNVLASAELLYDGKLLRGDSLPHLVCRPCERRLDNFMKFKNMICDNQDSMMRQKRCVEFSPSAPTADEKSAKTDTLIRGKSSQRQSRQLKPFLII
;
A
#
# COMPACT_ATOMS: atom_id res chain seq x y z
N MET A 1 -32.98 -46.66 -25.72
CA MET A 1 -33.01 -45.85 -24.49
C MET A 1 -31.57 -45.59 -24.08
N ALA A 2 -31.10 -44.34 -24.10
CA ALA A 2 -29.71 -44.00 -23.82
C ALA A 2 -29.46 -43.92 -22.30
N GLN A 3 -28.63 -44.80 -21.75
CA GLN A 3 -28.21 -44.74 -20.35
C GLN A 3 -27.21 -43.59 -20.16
N ARG A 4 -27.60 -42.59 -19.38
CA ARG A 4 -26.70 -41.52 -18.91
C ARG A 4 -25.65 -42.14 -17.98
N LYS A 5 -24.38 -42.12 -18.40
CA LYS A 5 -23.24 -42.45 -17.54
C LYS A 5 -23.05 -41.28 -16.55
N GLU A 6 -23.42 -41.48 -15.29
CA GLU A 6 -23.14 -40.50 -14.25
C GLU A 6 -21.63 -40.38 -14.04
N THR A 7 -21.12 -39.15 -14.04
CA THR A 7 -19.70 -38.87 -13.79
C THR A 7 -19.40 -39.14 -12.32
N PRO A 8 -18.35 -39.92 -11.98
CA PRO A 8 -18.04 -40.23 -10.59
C PRO A 8 -17.76 -38.94 -9.81
N LYS A 9 -18.56 -38.71 -8.76
CA LYS A 9 -18.39 -37.59 -7.85
C LYS A 9 -17.08 -37.80 -7.09
N LYS A 10 -16.18 -36.81 -7.17
CA LYS A 10 -14.91 -36.83 -6.43
C LYS A 10 -15.22 -36.74 -4.94
N VAL A 11 -15.09 -37.87 -4.23
CA VAL A 11 -15.25 -37.92 -2.77
C VAL A 11 -13.95 -37.46 -2.15
N TYR A 12 -13.95 -36.22 -1.65
CA TYR A 12 -12.82 -35.72 -0.86
C TYR A 12 -12.95 -36.25 0.56
N ALA A 13 -11.85 -36.74 1.12
CA ALA A 13 -11.79 -37.15 2.51
C ALA A 13 -12.25 -35.99 3.41
N LYS A 14 -13.16 -36.29 4.34
CA LYS A 14 -13.71 -35.30 5.28
C LYS A 14 -12.56 -34.84 6.18
N SER A 15 -12.15 -33.58 6.05
CA SER A 15 -11.10 -33.02 6.89
C SER A 15 -11.55 -33.03 8.35
N ASN A 16 -10.71 -33.61 9.21
CA ASN A 16 -10.93 -33.73 10.64
C ASN A 16 -11.28 -32.34 11.21
N ILE A 17 -12.41 -32.24 11.92
CA ILE A 17 -12.94 -30.95 12.38
C ILE A 17 -12.01 -30.30 13.42
N ASP A 18 -11.23 -31.11 14.11
CA ASP A 18 -10.43 -30.74 15.28
C ASP A 18 -9.20 -29.88 14.94
N SER A 19 -8.86 -29.71 13.66
CA SER A 19 -7.72 -28.86 13.23
C SER A 19 -8.14 -27.61 12.44
N LYS A 20 -9.42 -27.25 12.48
CA LYS A 20 -9.94 -26.10 11.75
C LYS A 20 -9.76 -24.83 12.57
N SER A 21 -9.12 -23.83 11.98
CA SER A 21 -8.97 -22.50 12.58
C SER A 21 -9.82 -21.47 11.83
N MET A 22 -9.94 -20.26 12.36
CA MET A 22 -10.65 -19.17 11.69
C MET A 22 -9.68 -18.09 11.22
N CYS A 23 -9.98 -17.49 10.07
CA CYS A 23 -9.27 -16.32 9.60
C CYS A 23 -9.68 -15.09 10.43
N ARG A 24 -8.70 -14.32 10.91
CA ARG A 24 -8.92 -13.09 11.68
C ARG A 24 -9.66 -11.99 10.93
N LEU A 25 -9.53 -11.96 9.60
CA LEU A 25 -10.04 -10.84 8.79
C LEU A 25 -11.39 -11.12 8.15
N CYS A 26 -11.68 -12.38 7.78
CA CYS A 26 -12.92 -12.74 7.10
C CYS A 26 -13.74 -13.82 7.84
N CYS A 27 -13.27 -14.26 9.02
CA CYS A 27 -13.90 -15.29 9.85
C CYS A 27 -14.14 -16.64 9.16
N SER A 28 -13.62 -16.85 7.94
CA SER A 28 -13.76 -18.12 7.24
C SER A 28 -12.96 -19.21 7.92
N ILE A 29 -13.50 -20.42 7.90
CA ILE A 29 -12.82 -21.62 8.38
C ILE A 29 -11.68 -21.96 7.44
N ILE A 30 -10.50 -22.19 8.01
CA ILE A 30 -9.25 -22.36 7.29
C ILE A 30 -8.42 -23.51 7.84
N ASP A 31 -7.62 -24.11 6.95
CA ASP A 31 -6.54 -25.01 7.33
C ASP A 31 -5.34 -24.19 7.84
N PRO A 32 -4.92 -24.37 9.11
CA PRO A 32 -3.77 -23.66 9.68
C PRO A 32 -2.49 -23.79 8.86
N LYS A 33 -2.29 -24.91 8.14
CA LYS A 33 -1.06 -25.18 7.35
C LYS A 33 -0.85 -24.18 6.21
N HIS A 34 -1.92 -23.59 5.71
CA HIS A 34 -1.86 -22.67 4.58
C HIS A 34 -2.09 -21.21 4.97
N CYS A 35 -2.02 -20.90 6.26
CA CYS A 35 -2.32 -19.58 6.81
C CYS A 35 -1.09 -18.97 7.47
N LYS A 36 -1.07 -17.65 7.57
CA LYS A 36 -0.01 -16.91 8.25
C LYS A 36 -0.51 -16.43 9.60
N ASN A 37 0.32 -16.57 10.63
CA ASN A 37 0.06 -15.91 11.90
C ASN A 37 0.31 -14.41 11.73
N LEU A 38 -0.69 -13.57 12.05
CA LEU A 38 -0.66 -12.11 11.88
C LEU A 38 0.39 -11.44 12.79
N TYR A 39 0.71 -12.09 13.90
CA TYR A 39 1.51 -11.55 14.98
C TYR A 39 2.98 -12.00 14.96
N ASN A 40 3.36 -12.78 13.95
CA ASN A 40 4.75 -13.17 13.72
C ASN A 40 5.56 -11.99 13.15
N LYS A 41 6.87 -11.99 13.40
CA LYS A 41 7.77 -10.94 12.87
C LYS A 41 7.78 -10.86 11.34
N ALA A 42 7.57 -11.98 10.65
CA ALA A 42 7.53 -12.03 9.19
C ALA A 42 6.25 -11.43 8.57
N SER A 43 5.19 -11.21 9.36
CA SER A 43 3.88 -10.74 8.92
C SER A 43 3.55 -9.34 9.42
N VAL A 44 4.54 -8.58 9.90
CA VAL A 44 4.40 -7.20 10.37
C VAL A 44 3.71 -6.31 9.33
N ASN A 45 4.05 -6.44 8.05
CA ASN A 45 3.42 -5.65 6.98
C ASN A 45 1.93 -6.00 6.81
N VAL A 46 1.58 -7.28 7.00
CA VAL A 46 0.18 -7.74 6.90
C VAL A 46 -0.63 -7.18 8.06
N LEU A 47 -0.07 -7.21 9.29
CA LEU A 47 -0.68 -6.59 10.47
C LEU A 47 -0.88 -5.09 10.28
N ALA A 48 0.17 -4.36 9.89
CA ALA A 48 0.11 -2.93 9.69
C ALA A 48 -0.93 -2.54 8.62
N SER A 49 -1.01 -3.29 7.53
CA SER A 49 -2.00 -3.06 6.46
C SER A 49 -3.43 -3.32 6.95
N ALA A 50 -3.63 -4.36 7.76
CA ALA A 50 -4.93 -4.70 8.31
C ALA A 50 -5.40 -3.65 9.35
N GLU A 51 -4.51 -3.22 10.24
CA GLU A 51 -4.78 -2.18 11.24
C GLU A 51 -5.08 -0.83 10.59
N LEU A 52 -4.35 -0.48 9.52
CA LEU A 52 -4.62 0.72 8.73
C LEU A 52 -6.01 0.67 8.07
N LEU A 53 -6.43 -0.49 7.57
CA LEU A 53 -7.75 -0.67 6.95
C LEU A 53 -8.90 -0.69 7.95
N TYR A 54 -8.65 -1.25 9.14
CA TYR A 54 -9.59 -1.27 10.24
C TYR A 54 -9.71 0.09 10.96
N ASP A 55 -8.75 0.98 10.73
CA ASP A 55 -8.57 2.24 11.44
C ASP A 55 -8.41 2.06 12.96
N GLY A 56 -7.55 1.10 13.34
CA GLY A 56 -7.34 0.76 14.73
C GLY A 56 -6.40 -0.42 14.94
N LYS A 57 -6.09 -0.70 16.21
CA LYS A 57 -5.23 -1.83 16.58
C LYS A 57 -6.01 -3.14 16.60
N LEU A 58 -5.42 -4.18 16.01
CA LEU A 58 -5.97 -5.54 16.10
C LEU A 58 -5.46 -6.21 17.36
N LEU A 59 -6.26 -6.12 18.43
CA LEU A 59 -5.95 -6.69 19.74
C LEU A 59 -5.57 -8.17 19.64
N ARG A 60 -4.47 -8.54 20.30
CA ARG A 60 -4.05 -9.92 20.50
C ARG A 60 -4.72 -10.44 21.77
N GLY A 61 -5.43 -11.54 21.67
CA GLY A 61 -6.02 -12.24 22.81
C GLY A 61 -6.17 -13.72 22.51
N ASP A 62 -6.18 -14.55 23.54
CA ASP A 62 -6.15 -16.02 23.39
C ASP A 62 -7.44 -16.58 22.77
N SER A 63 -8.57 -15.88 22.93
CA SER A 63 -9.86 -16.22 22.33
C SER A 63 -10.04 -15.66 20.90
N LEU A 64 -9.07 -14.88 20.41
CA LEU A 64 -9.19 -14.17 19.14
C LEU A 64 -8.39 -14.91 18.06
N PRO A 65 -8.92 -15.04 16.83
CA PRO A 65 -8.17 -15.66 15.75
C PRO A 65 -6.88 -14.88 15.47
N HIS A 66 -5.77 -15.60 15.33
CA HIS A 66 -4.46 -15.01 15.04
C HIS A 66 -3.94 -15.37 13.64
N LEU A 67 -4.67 -16.20 12.89
CA LEU A 67 -4.30 -16.65 11.56
C LEU A 67 -5.03 -15.82 10.48
N VAL A 68 -4.34 -15.60 9.37
CA VAL A 68 -4.88 -14.96 8.17
C VAL A 68 -4.78 -15.91 7.00
N CYS A 69 -5.89 -16.02 6.26
CA CYS A 69 -5.97 -16.82 5.06
C CYS A 69 -5.26 -16.13 3.88
N ARG A 70 -4.72 -16.92 2.94
CA ARG A 70 -4.06 -16.39 1.73
C ARG A 70 -4.93 -15.41 0.93
N PRO A 71 -6.25 -15.64 0.74
CA PRO A 71 -7.10 -14.67 0.06
C PRO A 71 -7.12 -13.30 0.73
N CYS A 72 -7.22 -13.23 2.07
CA CYS A 72 -7.20 -11.97 2.79
C CYS A 72 -5.83 -11.29 2.69
N GLU A 73 -4.73 -12.04 2.83
CA GLU A 73 -3.39 -11.50 2.65
C GLU A 73 -3.23 -10.83 1.27
N ARG A 74 -3.66 -11.51 0.20
CA ARG A 74 -3.61 -10.96 -1.17
C ARG A 74 -4.48 -9.72 -1.34
N ARG A 75 -5.65 -9.68 -0.70
CA ARG A 75 -6.54 -8.50 -0.74
C ARG A 75 -5.91 -7.30 -0.02
N LEU A 76 -5.23 -7.53 1.11
CA LEU A 76 -4.48 -6.47 1.82
C LEU A 76 -3.35 -5.90 0.95
N ASP A 77 -2.55 -6.77 0.32
CA ASP A 77 -1.47 -6.33 -0.58
C ASP A 77 -2.00 -5.50 -1.76
N ASN A 78 -3.08 -5.97 -2.40
CA ASN A 78 -3.73 -5.23 -3.48
C ASN A 78 -4.27 -3.88 -3.01
N PHE A 79 -4.88 -3.82 -1.82
CA PHE A 79 -5.37 -2.58 -1.25
C PHE A 79 -4.22 -1.58 -1.02
N MET A 80 -3.10 -2.03 -0.45
CA MET A 80 -1.95 -1.15 -0.19
C MET A 80 -1.34 -0.62 -1.49
N LYS A 81 -1.23 -1.46 -2.52
CA LYS A 81 -0.79 -1.03 -3.86
C LYS A 81 -1.71 0.03 -4.44
N PHE A 82 -3.02 -0.18 -4.33
CA PHE A 82 -4.01 0.76 -4.83
C PHE A 82 -3.98 2.09 -4.04
N LYS A 83 -3.89 2.03 -2.71
CA LYS A 83 -3.75 3.21 -1.85
C LYS A 83 -2.51 4.02 -2.23
N ASN A 84 -1.36 3.38 -2.38
CA ASN A 84 -0.11 4.06 -2.74
C ASN A 84 -0.23 4.76 -4.11
N MET A 85 -0.80 4.08 -5.10
CA MET A 85 -1.06 4.67 -6.41
C MET A 85 -1.93 5.94 -6.32
N ILE A 86 -3.00 5.92 -5.50
CA ILE A 86 -3.82 7.11 -5.27
C ILE A 86 -2.98 8.22 -4.63
N CYS A 87 -2.25 7.91 -3.55
CA CYS A 87 -1.41 8.90 -2.86
C CYS A 87 -0.39 9.55 -3.80
N ASP A 88 0.35 8.76 -4.57
CA ASP A 88 1.36 9.24 -5.52
C ASP A 88 0.74 10.16 -6.59
N ASN A 89 -0.43 9.79 -7.09
CA ASN A 89 -1.16 10.59 -8.08
C ASN A 89 -1.66 11.92 -7.48
N GLN A 90 -2.22 11.91 -6.26
CA GLN A 90 -2.67 13.14 -5.58
C GLN A 90 -1.49 14.07 -5.29
N ASP A 91 -0.38 13.52 -4.81
CA ASP A 91 0.85 14.26 -4.57
C ASP A 91 1.37 14.92 -5.87
N SER A 92 1.35 14.18 -6.98
CA SER A 92 1.78 14.68 -8.29
C SER A 92 0.91 15.84 -8.77
N MET A 93 -0.42 15.68 -8.74
CA MET A 93 -1.37 16.72 -9.16
C MET A 93 -1.25 18.00 -8.31
N MET A 94 -1.00 17.85 -7.00
CA MET A 94 -0.83 19.00 -6.10
C MET A 94 0.52 19.71 -6.30
N ARG A 95 1.57 18.99 -6.70
CA ARG A 95 2.89 19.58 -6.99
C ARG A 95 2.93 20.31 -8.33
N GLN A 96 2.16 19.87 -9.32
CA GLN A 96 2.09 20.50 -10.66
C GLN A 96 1.43 21.88 -10.67
N LYS A 97 0.62 22.23 -9.65
CA LYS A 97 0.02 23.57 -9.51
C LYS A 97 1.00 24.67 -9.08
N ARG A 98 2.30 24.38 -8.93
CA ARG A 98 3.35 25.36 -8.58
C ARG A 98 4.15 25.86 -9.77
N CYS A 99 3.63 25.76 -10.98
CA CYS A 99 4.10 26.62 -12.05
C CYS A 99 3.58 28.03 -11.75
N VAL A 100 4.45 28.85 -11.15
CA VAL A 100 4.30 30.31 -11.16
C VAL A 100 4.05 30.69 -12.62
N GLU A 101 2.96 31.40 -12.88
CA GLU A 101 2.75 32.14 -14.12
C GLU A 101 3.94 33.11 -14.30
N PHE A 102 5.03 32.63 -14.88
CA PHE A 102 6.02 33.50 -15.47
C PHE A 102 5.40 33.90 -16.81
N SER A 103 4.62 34.98 -16.78
CA SER A 103 4.23 35.69 -17.99
C SER A 103 5.53 36.00 -18.74
N PRO A 104 5.76 35.45 -19.94
CA PRO A 104 6.95 35.76 -20.70
C PRO A 104 6.74 37.16 -21.23
N SER A 105 7.04 38.18 -20.43
CA SER A 105 7.23 39.53 -20.95
C SER A 105 8.32 39.43 -22.00
N ALA A 106 7.91 39.67 -23.25
CA ALA A 106 8.75 39.54 -24.42
C ALA A 106 10.07 40.32 -24.23
N PRO A 107 11.21 39.77 -24.64
CA PRO A 107 12.45 40.55 -24.70
C PRO A 107 12.26 41.63 -25.76
N THR A 108 12.14 42.88 -25.34
CA THR A 108 12.34 44.02 -26.23
C THR A 108 13.79 44.01 -26.66
N ALA A 109 14.01 44.00 -27.97
CA ALA A 109 15.33 44.07 -28.58
C ALA A 109 16.04 45.40 -28.23
N ASP A 110 17.37 45.35 -28.40
CA ASP A 110 18.32 46.46 -28.58
C ASP A 110 18.83 47.11 -27.25
N GLU A 111 20.12 47.32 -26.95
CA GLU A 111 21.33 47.53 -27.76
C GLU A 111 22.65 47.11 -27.05
N LYS A 112 23.62 46.67 -27.87
CA LYS A 112 25.11 46.73 -27.82
C LYS A 112 25.91 46.93 -26.49
N SER A 113 26.91 46.03 -26.38
CA SER A 113 28.34 46.28 -26.07
C SER A 113 28.79 46.51 -24.62
N ALA A 114 29.48 45.52 -24.03
CA ALA A 114 30.93 45.55 -23.76
C ALA A 114 31.37 44.31 -22.93
N LYS A 115 32.53 43.75 -23.28
CA LYS A 115 33.20 42.66 -22.57
C LYS A 115 33.73 43.15 -21.22
N THR A 116 33.58 42.36 -20.16
CA THR A 116 34.68 42.13 -19.20
C THR A 116 34.50 40.84 -18.40
N ASP A 117 35.61 40.12 -18.40
CA ASP A 117 35.95 38.88 -17.73
C ASP A 117 36.22 39.12 -16.23
N THR A 118 35.64 38.33 -15.31
CA THR A 118 36.35 37.69 -14.18
C THR A 118 35.44 36.82 -13.28
N LEU A 119 35.85 35.55 -13.15
CA LEU A 119 35.90 34.67 -11.97
C LEU A 119 35.06 35.00 -10.70
N ILE A 120 34.45 33.94 -10.10
CA ILE A 120 34.72 33.41 -8.74
C ILE A 120 33.48 32.69 -8.12
N ARG A 121 33.64 31.37 -7.96
CA ARG A 121 33.40 30.53 -6.76
C ARG A 121 31.96 30.39 -6.20
N GLY A 122 31.48 29.15 -6.26
CA GLY A 122 30.17 28.73 -5.77
C GLY A 122 29.98 28.72 -4.26
N LYS A 123 28.74 28.38 -3.85
CA LYS A 123 28.35 28.01 -2.49
C LYS A 123 27.21 26.99 -2.54
N SER A 124 27.49 25.81 -2.01
CA SER A 124 26.57 24.79 -1.57
C SER A 124 25.93 25.18 -0.23
N SER A 125 24.60 25.03 -0.11
CA SER A 125 23.82 24.89 1.14
C SER A 125 22.35 24.75 0.70
N GLN A 126 21.43 23.96 1.26
CA GLN A 126 21.38 23.23 2.51
C GLN A 126 20.21 22.23 2.38
N ARG A 127 20.43 20.98 2.78
CA ARG A 127 19.38 19.97 2.97
C ARG A 127 18.48 20.43 4.11
N GLN A 128 17.22 20.76 3.84
CA GLN A 128 16.22 20.94 4.90
C GLN A 128 15.29 19.73 4.93
N SER A 129 15.46 18.94 5.98
CA SER A 129 14.60 17.87 6.46
C SER A 129 13.17 18.40 6.65
N ARG A 130 12.25 17.99 5.77
CA ARG A 130 10.82 18.19 5.99
C ARG A 130 10.29 16.99 6.77
N GLN A 131 10.10 17.20 8.07
CA GLN A 131 9.29 16.33 8.91
C GLN A 131 7.88 16.27 8.32
N LEU A 132 7.45 15.06 7.93
CA LEU A 132 6.07 14.80 7.53
C LEU A 132 5.20 14.79 8.79
N LYS A 133 4.30 15.76 8.92
CA LYS A 133 3.20 15.71 9.90
C LYS A 133 2.06 14.86 9.30
N PRO A 134 1.42 13.97 10.08
CA PRO A 134 0.29 13.20 9.60
C PRO A 134 -0.94 14.12 9.45
N PHE A 135 -1.55 14.12 8.27
CA PHE A 135 -2.88 14.67 8.07
C PHE A 135 -3.91 13.63 8.51
N LEU A 136 -4.73 14.02 9.50
CA LEU A 136 -5.95 13.35 9.91
C LEU A 136 -7.02 13.69 8.86
N ILE A 137 -7.66 12.68 8.27
CA ILE A 137 -8.79 12.87 7.35
C ILE A 137 -10.05 12.47 8.12
N ILE A 138 -11.00 13.40 8.22
CA ILE A 138 -12.37 13.22 8.71
C ILE A 138 -13.21 12.62 7.56
#